data_AF-A0A936TE36-F1
#
_entry.id   AF-A0A936TE36-F1
#
_cell.length_a   1.000
_cell.length_b   1.000
_cell.length_c   1.000
_cell.angle_alpha   90.00
_cell.angle_beta   90.00
_cell.angle_gamma   90.00
#
_symmetry.space_group_name_H-M   'P 1'
#
loop_
_entity.id
_entity.type
_entity.pdbx_description
1 polymer ?
#
loop_
_entity_poly.entity_id
_entity_poly.type
_entity_poly.pdbx_seq_one_letter_code
_entity_poly.pdbx_strand_id
1 'polypeptide(L)'
;MLLKLLKLVAPFLAGGGPTGVVARKAIDWFQDRMEEPGEQRVTTAKMQPGDRLEVVARPAPTKAERRLEAELDAAKARLAKARSASPKQVKVAAKLERTQTRLDKARDGSQGAAKLAAEEADLLVRFDRLDVRRYERRQAVDEVAALEASLEAVRAVALAKAGGSGTTKRRFYRADD
;
A
#
# COMPACT_ATOMS: atom_id res chain seq x y z
N MET A 1 21.91 -15.22 -6.25
CA MET A 1 21.39 -14.21 -7.22
C MET A 1 20.84 -12.94 -6.56
N LEU A 2 20.36 -12.96 -5.30
CA LEU A 2 19.91 -11.75 -4.57
C LEU A 2 20.98 -10.63 -4.45
N LEU A 3 22.25 -10.99 -4.25
CA LEU A 3 23.34 -10.01 -4.07
C LEU A 3 23.74 -9.25 -5.35
N LYS A 4 23.41 -9.77 -6.54
CA LYS A 4 23.66 -9.07 -7.82
C LYS A 4 22.55 -8.07 -8.15
N LEU A 5 21.32 -8.30 -7.66
CA LEU A 5 20.19 -7.38 -7.82
C LEU A 5 20.28 -6.19 -6.85
N LEU A 6 20.78 -6.39 -5.64
CA LEU A 6 21.05 -5.30 -4.68
C LEU A 6 22.09 -4.29 -5.19
N LYS A 7 23.10 -4.74 -5.97
CA LYS A 7 24.08 -3.86 -6.62
C LYS A 7 23.50 -3.06 -7.80
N LEU A 8 22.41 -3.52 -8.41
CA LEU A 8 21.70 -2.83 -9.49
C LEU A 8 20.78 -1.72 -8.96
N VAL A 9 20.32 -1.82 -7.70
CA VAL A 9 19.45 -0.84 -7.05
C VAL A 9 20.24 0.15 -6.17
N ALA A 10 21.48 -0.19 -5.78
CA ALA A 10 22.36 0.69 -5.02
C ALA A 10 22.60 2.09 -5.64
N PRO A 11 22.71 2.28 -6.98
CA PRO A 11 22.82 3.62 -7.56
C PRO A 11 21.51 4.40 -7.52
N PHE A 12 20.36 3.73 -7.41
CA PHE A 12 19.03 4.34 -7.34
C PHE A 12 18.61 4.74 -5.92
N LEU A 13 19.24 4.15 -4.90
CA LEU A 13 19.08 4.54 -3.49
C LEU A 13 20.01 5.71 -3.08
N ALA A 14 21.08 5.95 -3.84
CA ALA A 14 22.06 7.00 -3.56
C ALA A 14 21.77 8.34 -4.26
N GLY A 15 20.83 8.37 -5.22
CA GLY A 15 20.40 9.60 -5.90
C GLY A 15 19.15 10.19 -5.26
N GLY A 16 19.33 11.19 -4.38
CA GLY A 16 18.26 11.94 -3.72
C GLY A 16 17.46 12.86 -4.62
N GLY A 17 16.93 12.34 -5.74
CA GLY A 17 16.09 13.04 -6.71
C GLY A 17 14.70 12.41 -6.87
N PRO A 18 13.87 12.86 -7.84
CA PRO A 18 12.49 12.40 -8.05
C PRO A 18 12.38 10.90 -8.32
N THR A 19 13.45 10.27 -8.79
CA THR A 19 13.60 8.81 -8.89
C THR A 19 13.56 8.11 -7.54
N GLY A 20 14.03 8.72 -6.44
CA GLY A 20 13.93 8.19 -5.08
C GLY A 20 12.51 8.24 -4.52
N VAL A 21 11.71 9.26 -4.86
CA VAL A 21 10.29 9.36 -4.49
C VAL A 21 9.45 8.39 -5.32
N VAL A 22 9.76 8.22 -6.60
CA VAL A 22 9.14 7.21 -7.46
C VAL A 22 9.56 5.79 -7.04
N ALA A 23 10.83 5.57 -6.68
CA ALA A 23 11.31 4.29 -6.16
C ALA A 23 10.69 3.96 -4.80
N ARG A 24 10.52 4.95 -3.91
CA ARG A 24 9.84 4.75 -2.62
C ARG A 24 8.34 4.52 -2.80
N LYS A 25 7.68 5.20 -3.73
CA LYS A 25 6.29 4.89 -4.12
C LYS A 25 6.16 3.55 -4.83
N ALA A 26 7.16 3.13 -5.60
CA ALA A 26 7.20 1.83 -6.24
C ALA A 26 7.42 0.73 -5.20
N ILE A 27 8.26 0.97 -4.18
CA ILE A 27 8.46 0.07 -3.04
C ILE A 27 7.20 0.01 -2.18
N ASP A 28 6.57 1.14 -1.84
CA ASP A 28 5.31 1.18 -1.09
C ASP A 28 4.17 0.53 -1.90
N TRP A 29 4.10 0.75 -3.23
CA TRP A 29 3.12 0.07 -4.10
C TRP A 29 3.40 -1.42 -4.22
N PHE A 30 4.68 -1.83 -4.26
CA PHE A 30 5.07 -3.23 -4.32
C PHE A 30 4.88 -3.93 -2.97
N GLN A 31 5.08 -3.23 -1.86
CA GLN A 31 4.76 -3.69 -0.50
C GLN A 31 3.24 -3.77 -0.30
N ASP A 32 2.46 -2.74 -0.67
CA ASP A 32 0.98 -2.77 -0.66
C ASP A 32 0.43 -3.88 -1.58
N ARG A 33 1.17 -4.28 -2.63
CA ARG A 33 0.79 -5.39 -3.54
C ARG A 33 1.28 -6.76 -3.08
N MET A 34 2.25 -6.81 -2.17
CA MET A 34 2.71 -8.03 -1.49
C MET A 34 1.94 -8.26 -0.17
N GLU A 35 1.35 -7.20 0.40
CA GLU A 35 0.35 -7.21 1.47
C GLU A 35 -1.09 -7.32 0.91
N GLU A 36 -1.29 -7.92 -0.28
CA GLU A 36 -2.61 -8.48 -0.60
C GLU A 36 -2.90 -9.53 0.48
N PRO A 37 -3.93 -9.35 1.36
CA PRO A 37 -4.31 -10.41 2.28
C PRO A 37 -4.59 -11.63 1.42
N GLY A 38 -4.02 -12.77 1.80
CA GLY A 38 -4.11 -14.02 1.07
C GLY A 38 -5.54 -14.51 0.95
N GLU A 39 -6.35 -13.89 0.08
CA GLU A 39 -7.39 -14.58 -0.65
C GLU A 39 -6.64 -15.57 -1.52
N GLN A 40 -6.62 -16.80 -1.00
CA GLN A 40 -6.08 -17.99 -1.60
C GLN A 40 -6.56 -18.04 -3.05
N ARG A 41 -5.70 -17.54 -3.96
CA ARG A 41 -5.90 -17.65 -5.39
C ARG A 41 -6.08 -19.14 -5.63
N VAL A 42 -7.20 -19.50 -6.28
CA VAL A 42 -7.35 -20.80 -6.91
C VAL A 42 -6.08 -20.98 -7.73
N THR A 43 -5.15 -21.76 -7.19
CA THR A 43 -3.91 -22.05 -7.87
C THR A 43 -4.40 -22.85 -9.06
N THR A 44 -4.27 -22.29 -10.26
CA THR A 44 -4.46 -23.02 -11.52
C THR A 44 -3.33 -24.03 -11.65
N ALA A 45 -3.24 -24.94 -10.67
CA ALA A 45 -2.51 -26.17 -10.79
C ALA A 45 -3.19 -26.92 -11.93
N LYS A 46 -2.40 -27.30 -12.95
CA LYS A 46 -2.87 -28.24 -13.97
C LYS A 46 -3.17 -29.54 -13.24
N MET A 47 -4.44 -29.76 -12.92
CA MET A 47 -4.90 -31.00 -12.32
C MET A 47 -4.58 -32.15 -13.27
N GLN A 48 -4.05 -33.24 -12.72
CA GLN A 48 -3.92 -34.49 -13.45
C GLN A 48 -5.20 -35.33 -13.29
N PRO A 49 -5.55 -36.15 -14.29
CA PRO A 49 -6.61 -37.14 -14.15
C PRO A 49 -6.36 -38.02 -12.91
N GLY A 50 -7.27 -37.95 -11.93
CA GLY A 50 -7.15 -38.63 -10.64
C GLY A 50 -7.00 -37.72 -9.41
N ASP A 51 -6.68 -36.44 -9.59
CA ASP A 51 -6.62 -35.47 -8.50
C ASP A 51 -8.01 -35.21 -7.90
N ARG A 52 -8.11 -35.17 -6.57
CA ARG A 52 -9.34 -34.79 -5.85
C ARG A 52 -9.16 -33.42 -5.22
N LEU A 53 -10.00 -32.47 -5.60
CA LEU A 53 -10.09 -31.17 -4.92
C LEU A 53 -11.11 -31.22 -3.79
N GLU A 54 -10.71 -30.77 -2.60
CA GLU A 54 -11.66 -30.35 -1.57
C GLU A 54 -11.89 -28.85 -1.70
N VAL A 55 -13.01 -28.48 -2.31
CA VAL A 55 -13.43 -27.07 -2.42
C VAL A 55 -14.15 -26.69 -1.14
N VAL A 56 -13.44 -26.01 -0.25
CA VAL A 56 -14.05 -25.35 0.91
C VAL A 56 -14.63 -24.02 0.45
N ALA A 57 -15.85 -24.04 -0.06
CA ALA A 57 -16.55 -22.82 -0.45
C ALA A 57 -16.99 -22.05 0.80
N ARG A 58 -16.59 -20.77 0.89
CA ARG A 58 -17.05 -19.88 1.95
C ARG A 58 -18.58 -19.67 1.83
N PRO A 59 -19.32 -19.62 2.95
CA PRO A 59 -20.74 -19.27 2.91
C PRO A 59 -20.96 -17.90 2.28
N ALA A 60 -22.15 -17.69 1.68
CA ALA A 60 -22.51 -16.42 1.07
C ALA A 60 -22.44 -15.26 2.09
N PRO A 61 -21.98 -14.06 1.67
CA PRO A 61 -21.73 -12.97 2.60
C PRO A 61 -23.03 -12.46 3.24
N THR A 62 -22.98 -12.32 4.57
CA THR A 62 -24.11 -11.88 5.39
C THR A 62 -24.39 -10.37 5.21
N LYS A 63 -25.56 -9.89 5.65
CA LYS A 63 -25.87 -8.45 5.63
C LYS A 63 -24.86 -7.62 6.45
N ALA A 64 -24.39 -8.18 7.57
CA ALA A 64 -23.40 -7.53 8.43
C ALA A 64 -22.02 -7.44 7.74
N GLU A 65 -21.60 -8.51 7.05
CA GLU A 65 -20.36 -8.50 6.25
C GLU A 65 -20.41 -7.45 5.15
N ARG A 66 -21.51 -7.39 4.38
CA ARG A 66 -21.66 -6.39 3.30
C ARG A 66 -21.61 -4.96 3.83
N ARG A 67 -22.17 -4.70 5.00
CA ARG A 67 -22.11 -3.38 5.64
C ARG A 67 -20.68 -3.01 6.03
N LEU A 68 -19.96 -3.92 6.68
CA LEU A 68 -18.56 -3.72 7.07
C LEU A 68 -17.65 -3.58 5.84
N GLU A 69 -17.91 -4.31 4.76
CA GLU A 69 -17.21 -4.15 3.48
C GLU A 69 -17.41 -2.75 2.89
N ALA A 70 -18.65 -2.26 2.86
CA ALA A 70 -18.93 -0.90 2.39
C ALA A 70 -18.27 0.18 3.27
N GLU A 71 -18.29 0.00 4.59
CA GLU A 71 -17.62 0.90 5.55
C GLU A 71 -16.09 0.87 5.37
N LEU A 72 -15.52 -0.32 5.14
CA LEU A 72 -14.10 -0.51 4.85
C LEU A 72 -13.69 0.15 3.53
N ASP A 73 -14.48 0.00 2.47
CA ASP A 73 -14.22 0.65 1.18
C ASP A 73 -14.23 2.17 1.30
N ALA A 74 -15.20 2.72 2.04
CA ALA A 74 -15.25 4.15 2.33
C ALA A 74 -14.05 4.62 3.15
N ALA A 75 -13.59 3.83 4.13
CA ALA A 75 -12.39 4.13 4.91
C ALA A 75 -11.12 4.06 4.05
N LYS A 76 -10.98 3.06 3.18
CA LYS A 76 -9.88 2.94 2.21
C LYS A 76 -9.85 4.12 1.24
N ALA A 77 -11.00 4.59 0.75
CA ALA A 77 -11.08 5.77 -0.08
C ALA A 77 -10.63 7.05 0.65
N ARG A 78 -11.02 7.21 1.92
CA ARG A 78 -10.56 8.31 2.78
C ARG A 78 -9.05 8.25 3.03
N LEU A 79 -8.52 7.07 3.31
CA LEU A 79 -7.08 6.85 3.46
C LEU A 79 -6.31 7.19 2.17
N ALA A 80 -6.80 6.75 1.01
CA ALA A 80 -6.20 7.08 -0.29
C ALA A 80 -6.16 8.61 -0.51
N LYS A 81 -7.24 9.31 -0.17
CA LYS A 81 -7.30 10.78 -0.21
C LYS A 81 -6.32 11.43 0.77
N ALA A 82 -6.18 10.90 1.99
CA ALA A 82 -5.22 11.39 2.99
C ALA A 82 -3.75 11.08 2.62
N ARG A 83 -3.50 10.00 1.86
CA ARG A 83 -2.20 9.66 1.27
C ARG A 83 -1.87 10.55 0.06
N SER A 84 -2.88 11.11 -0.62
CA SER A 84 -2.65 11.97 -1.79
C SER A 84 -1.92 13.26 -1.43
N ALA A 85 -0.97 13.65 -2.28
CA ALA A 85 -0.24 14.91 -2.14
C ALA A 85 -1.13 16.08 -2.56
N SER A 86 -1.23 17.11 -1.73
CA SER A 86 -1.97 18.32 -2.06
C SER A 86 -1.25 19.14 -3.15
N PRO A 87 -1.97 19.94 -3.97
CA PRO A 87 -1.34 20.79 -4.98
C PRO A 87 -0.28 21.74 -4.42
N LYS A 88 -0.44 22.20 -3.18
CA LYS A 88 0.54 23.04 -2.49
C LYS A 88 1.82 22.26 -2.14
N GLN A 89 1.70 21.04 -1.62
CA GLN A 89 2.84 20.16 -1.36
C GLN A 89 3.62 19.86 -2.65
N VAL A 90 2.92 19.56 -3.75
CA VAL A 90 3.56 19.32 -5.06
C VAL A 90 4.35 20.54 -5.52
N LYS A 91 3.77 21.75 -5.40
CA LYS A 91 4.45 23.00 -5.77
C LYS A 91 5.69 23.27 -4.92
N VAL A 92 5.60 23.09 -3.60
CA VAL A 92 6.73 23.28 -2.68
C VAL A 92 7.83 22.26 -2.96
N ALA A 93 7.47 20.98 -3.16
CA ALA A 93 8.43 19.93 -3.52
C ALA A 93 9.14 20.23 -4.85
N ALA A 94 8.40 20.62 -5.89
CA ALA A 94 8.99 20.99 -7.18
C ALA A 94 9.91 22.21 -7.08
N LYS A 95 9.59 23.17 -6.20
CA LYS A 95 10.46 24.31 -5.94
C LYS A 95 11.72 23.90 -5.19
N LEU A 96 11.59 23.06 -4.16
CA LEU A 96 12.70 22.50 -3.39
C LEU A 96 13.68 21.75 -4.30
N GLU A 97 13.18 20.86 -5.17
CA GLU A 97 13.98 20.12 -6.14
C GLU A 97 14.77 21.05 -7.08
N ARG A 98 14.13 22.11 -7.59
CA ARG A 98 14.80 23.11 -8.43
C ARG A 98 15.88 23.86 -7.66
N THR A 99 15.62 24.20 -6.40
CA THR A 99 16.60 24.89 -5.54
C THR A 99 17.81 23.98 -5.26
N GLN A 100 17.57 22.70 -4.95
CA GLN A 100 18.62 21.69 -4.75
C GLN A 100 19.46 21.51 -6.02
N THR A 101 18.82 21.36 -7.18
CA THR A 101 19.53 21.24 -8.47
C THR A 101 20.38 22.49 -8.78
N ARG A 102 19.93 23.68 -8.37
CA ARG A 102 20.68 24.92 -8.54
C ARG A 102 21.83 25.02 -7.53
N LEU A 103 21.63 24.52 -6.32
CA LEU A 103 22.65 24.45 -5.28
C LEU A 103 23.79 23.50 -5.68
N ASP A 104 23.46 22.32 -6.20
CA ASP A 104 24.44 21.33 -6.70
C ASP A 104 25.32 21.87 -7.83
N LYS A 105 24.81 22.83 -8.61
CA LYS A 105 25.54 23.50 -9.70
C LYS A 105 26.24 24.78 -9.25
N ALA A 106 25.92 25.29 -8.07
CA ALA A 106 26.50 26.53 -7.58
C ALA A 106 27.94 26.28 -7.14
N ARG A 107 28.80 27.29 -7.29
CA ARG A 107 30.17 27.22 -6.78
C ARG A 107 30.15 27.26 -5.25
N ASP A 108 30.77 26.27 -4.63
CA ASP A 108 30.93 26.19 -3.18
C ASP A 108 31.57 27.47 -2.61
N GLY A 109 31.03 27.91 -1.47
CA GLY A 109 31.48 29.14 -0.79
C GLY A 109 31.07 30.46 -1.45
N SER A 110 30.35 30.43 -2.58
CA SER A 110 29.83 31.66 -3.19
C SER A 110 28.63 32.23 -2.42
N GLN A 111 28.44 33.56 -2.47
CA GLN A 111 27.24 34.19 -1.89
C GLN A 111 25.94 33.65 -2.52
N GLY A 112 25.97 33.25 -3.79
CA GLY A 112 24.84 32.62 -4.48
C GLY A 112 24.48 31.26 -3.89
N ALA A 113 25.48 30.42 -3.60
CA ALA A 113 25.28 29.13 -2.93
C ALA A 113 24.72 29.32 -1.51
N ALA A 114 25.22 30.28 -0.74
CA ALA A 114 24.71 30.58 0.60
C ALA A 114 23.23 31.01 0.58
N LYS A 115 22.81 31.81 -0.41
CA LYS A 115 21.40 32.21 -0.58
C LYS A 115 20.51 31.01 -0.95
N LEU A 116 20.97 30.14 -1.85
CA LEU A 116 20.24 28.94 -2.25
C LEU A 116 20.10 27.95 -1.09
N ALA A 117 21.14 27.77 -0.28
CA ALA A 117 21.09 26.92 0.92
C ALA A 117 20.09 27.45 1.96
N ALA A 118 20.02 28.78 2.16
CA ALA A 118 19.01 29.39 3.03
C ALA A 118 17.58 29.20 2.48
N GLU A 119 17.38 29.32 1.17
CA GLU A 119 16.09 29.05 0.53
C GLU A 119 15.70 27.56 0.62
N GLU A 120 16.65 26.64 0.46
CA GLU A 120 16.42 25.21 0.65
C GLU A 120 15.94 24.90 2.08
N ALA A 121 16.62 25.44 3.09
CA ALA A 121 16.25 25.25 4.49
C ALA A 121 14.82 25.76 4.80
N ASP A 122 14.44 26.93 4.30
CA ASP A 122 13.08 27.45 4.44
C ASP A 122 12.04 26.58 3.71
N LEU A 123 12.36 26.09 2.50
CA LEU A 123 11.49 25.20 1.74
C LEU A 123 11.30 23.85 2.43
N LEU A 124 12.33 23.29 3.06
CA LEU A 124 12.25 22.08 3.87
C LEU A 124 11.30 22.26 5.05
N VAL A 125 11.45 23.35 5.83
CA VAL A 125 10.55 23.66 6.94
C VAL A 125 9.09 23.81 6.47
N ARG A 126 8.88 24.49 5.33
CA ARG A 126 7.53 24.62 4.74
C ARG A 126 6.96 23.28 4.29
N PHE A 127 7.78 22.42 3.70
CA PHE A 127 7.37 21.08 3.27
C PHE A 127 6.97 20.22 4.46
N ASP A 128 7.79 20.20 5.52
CA ASP A 128 7.52 19.45 6.75
C ASP A 128 6.24 19.93 7.45
N ARG A 129 6.02 21.26 7.51
CA ARG A 129 4.76 21.81 8.04
C ARG A 129 3.54 21.38 7.22
N LEU A 130 3.68 21.21 5.92
CA LEU A 130 2.58 20.71 5.08
C LEU A 130 2.33 19.21 5.28
N ASP A 131 3.27 18.47 5.88
CA ASP A 131 3.12 17.04 6.20
C ASP A 131 2.34 16.78 7.51
N VAL A 132 1.81 17.82 8.17
CA VAL A 132 0.95 17.73 9.38
C VAL A 132 -0.29 16.83 9.17
N ARG A 133 -0.68 16.53 7.93
CA ARG A 133 -1.66 15.47 7.58
C ARG A 133 -1.28 14.06 8.04
N ARG A 134 -0.08 13.87 8.61
CA ARG A 134 0.37 12.62 9.22
C ARG A 134 -0.57 12.12 10.31
N TYR A 135 -1.22 13.01 11.08
CA TYR A 135 -2.18 12.61 12.11
C TYR A 135 -3.48 12.05 11.50
N GLU A 136 -4.09 12.77 10.56
CA GLU A 136 -5.28 12.31 9.83
C GLU A 136 -5.01 10.99 9.09
N ARG A 137 -3.81 10.85 8.51
CA ARG A 137 -3.39 9.60 7.86
C ARG A 137 -3.27 8.46 8.85
N ARG A 138 -2.68 8.68 10.04
CA ARG A 138 -2.57 7.65 11.08
C ARG A 138 -3.96 7.20 11.53
N GLN A 139 -4.85 8.14 11.86
CA GLN A 139 -6.23 7.81 12.23
C GLN A 139 -6.95 7.01 11.14
N ALA A 140 -6.79 7.39 9.86
CA ALA A 140 -7.39 6.65 8.76
C ALA A 140 -6.79 5.24 8.57
N VAL A 141 -5.50 5.04 8.90
CA VAL A 141 -4.87 3.70 8.92
C VAL A 141 -5.44 2.87 10.06
N ASP A 142 -5.52 3.43 11.26
CA ASP A 142 -6.06 2.73 12.44
C ASP A 142 -7.53 2.33 12.22
N GLU A 143 -8.32 3.20 11.58
CA GLU A 143 -9.71 2.92 11.22
C GLU A 143 -9.84 1.77 10.21
N VAL A 144 -9.00 1.76 9.16
CA VAL A 144 -8.97 0.65 8.19
C VAL A 144 -8.60 -0.67 8.88
N ALA A 145 -7.55 -0.67 9.72
CA ALA A 145 -7.13 -1.85 10.44
C ALA A 145 -8.23 -2.37 11.40
N ALA A 146 -8.94 -1.48 12.09
CA ALA A 146 -10.04 -1.85 12.99
C ALA A 146 -11.22 -2.45 12.23
N LEU A 147 -11.57 -1.91 11.07
CA LEU A 147 -12.64 -2.43 10.21
C LEU A 147 -12.27 -3.78 9.59
N GLU A 148 -11.01 -3.96 9.18
CA GLU A 148 -10.52 -5.26 8.69
C GLU A 148 -10.59 -6.34 9.77
N ALA A 149 -10.12 -6.03 10.98
CA ALA A 149 -10.22 -6.94 12.12
C ALA A 149 -11.69 -7.29 12.46
N SER A 150 -12.58 -6.30 12.41
CA SER A 150 -14.02 -6.51 12.66
C SER A 150 -14.66 -7.37 11.58
N LEU A 151 -14.31 -7.14 10.32
CA LEU A 151 -14.77 -7.95 9.20
C LEU A 151 -14.31 -9.39 9.36
N GLU A 152 -13.02 -9.63 9.64
CA GLU A 152 -12.47 -10.96 9.84
C GLU A 152 -13.13 -11.71 11.01
N ALA A 153 -13.41 -11.01 12.12
CA ALA A 153 -14.15 -11.58 13.24
C ALA A 153 -15.57 -12.03 12.85
N VAL A 154 -16.32 -11.20 12.11
CA VAL A 154 -17.66 -11.58 11.62
C VAL A 154 -17.58 -12.76 10.66
N ARG A 155 -16.58 -12.77 9.77
CA ARG A 155 -16.34 -13.87 8.82
C ARG A 155 -16.03 -15.18 9.53
N ALA A 156 -15.21 -15.15 10.59
CA ALA A 156 -14.90 -16.31 11.42
C ALA A 156 -16.16 -16.86 12.11
N VAL A 157 -17.01 -15.99 12.67
CA VAL A 157 -18.28 -16.39 13.27
C VAL A 157 -19.24 -17.00 12.23
N ALA A 158 -19.33 -16.41 11.04
CA ALA A 158 -20.17 -16.92 9.96
C ALA A 158 -19.69 -18.30 9.48
N LEU A 159 -18.36 -18.49 9.36
CA LEU A 159 -17.75 -19.76 9.00
C LEU A 159 -18.00 -20.83 10.08
N ALA A 160 -17.82 -20.49 11.36
CA ALA A 160 -18.08 -21.39 12.47
C ALA A 160 -19.55 -21.83 12.53
N LYS A 161 -20.50 -20.90 12.29
CA LYS A 161 -21.94 -21.23 12.19
C LYS A 161 -22.23 -22.16 11.01
N ALA A 162 -21.60 -21.91 9.86
CA ALA A 162 -21.75 -22.76 8.68
C ALA A 162 -21.14 -24.16 8.87
N GLY A 163 -20.08 -24.28 9.67
CA GLY A 163 -19.49 -25.57 10.06
C GLY A 163 -20.29 -26.37 11.09
N GLY A 164 -21.18 -25.70 11.87
CA GLY A 164 -22.01 -26.34 12.89
C GLY A 164 -23.40 -26.78 12.41
N SER A 165 -23.99 -26.12 11.41
CA SER A 165 -25.23 -26.59 10.78
C SER A 165 -24.89 -27.54 9.64
N GLY A 166 -25.04 -28.84 9.85
CA GLY A 166 -24.70 -29.88 8.88
C GLY A 166 -25.13 -29.51 7.46
N THR A 167 -24.14 -29.32 6.58
CA THR A 167 -24.02 -29.82 5.20
C THR A 167 -22.90 -29.01 4.53
N THR A 168 -21.63 -29.23 4.90
CA THR A 168 -20.54 -28.93 3.97
C THR A 168 -20.73 -29.88 2.80
N LYS A 169 -21.36 -29.41 1.71
CA LYS A 169 -21.51 -30.21 0.48
C LYS A 169 -20.12 -30.39 -0.11
N ARG A 170 -19.40 -31.43 0.34
CA ARG A 170 -18.18 -31.92 -0.29
C ARG A 170 -18.53 -32.37 -1.70
N ARG A 171 -18.30 -31.51 -2.68
CA ARG A 171 -18.38 -31.87 -4.09
C ARG A 171 -17.00 -32.32 -4.54
N PHE A 172 -16.88 -33.62 -4.81
CA PHE A 172 -15.71 -34.16 -5.49
C PHE A 172 -15.91 -33.94 -6.98
N TYR A 173 -15.05 -33.15 -7.59
CA TYR A 173 -14.95 -33.07 -9.04
C TYR A 173 -13.91 -34.08 -9.50
N ARG A 174 -14.28 -34.95 -10.44
CA ARG A 174 -13.36 -35.83 -11.15
C ARG A 174 -13.05 -35.16 -12.48
N ALA A 175 -11.79 -35.14 -12.90
CA ALA A 175 -11.36 -34.44 -14.11
C ALA A 175 -11.73 -35.17 -15.43
N ASP A 176 -12.66 -36.13 -15.40
CA ASP A 176 -12.92 -37.10 -16.48
C ASP A 176 -14.28 -36.95 -17.19
N ASP A 177 -15.02 -35.84 -17.00
CA ASP A 177 -16.27 -35.55 -17.73
C ASP A 177 -16.14 -34.33 -18.67
#